data_AF-A0A6M1XR51-F1
#
_entry.id   AF-A0A6M1XR51-F1
#
_cell.length_a   1.000
_cell.length_b   1.000
_cell.length_c   1.000
_cell.angle_alpha   90.00
_cell.angle_beta   90.00
_cell.angle_gamma   90.00
#
_symmetry.space_group_name_H-M   'P 1'
#
loop_
_entity.id
_entity.type
_entity.pdbx_description
1 polymer ?
#
loop_
_entity_poly.entity_id
_entity_poly.type
_entity_poly.pdbx_seq_one_letter_code
_entity_poly.pdbx_strand_id
1 'polypeptide(L)'
;TALPSRVLQARLDVAIPYIKQHPETPVIVSGGQGADEPATEAAVMKQYLLNKGVPEKQILLENRATRTKENIVNSQKLLSFKRLVIVTSDFHMYRSQLLA
;
A
#
# COMPACT_ATOMS: atom_id res chain seq x y z
N THR A 1 -10.42 -0.75 16.14
CA THR A 1 -10.04 -0.65 14.71
C THR A 1 -8.59 -1.10 14.58
N ALA A 2 -8.26 -1.96 13.61
CA ALA A 2 -6.89 -2.41 13.41
C ALA A 2 -5.98 -1.21 13.01
N LEU A 3 -4.78 -1.14 13.57
CA LEU A 3 -3.78 -0.10 13.30
C LEU A 3 -2.63 -0.69 12.47
N PRO A 4 -2.00 0.09 11.58
CA PRO A 4 -0.87 -0.39 10.81
C PRO A 4 0.31 -0.73 11.73
N SER A 5 1.10 -1.74 11.36
CA SER A 5 2.41 -1.96 11.98
C SER A 5 3.28 -0.71 11.84
N ARG A 6 4.31 -0.55 12.69
CA ARG A 6 5.19 0.63 12.63
C ARG A 6 5.81 0.85 11.25
N VAL A 7 6.23 -0.23 10.59
CA VAL A 7 6.82 -0.20 9.24
C VAL A 7 5.77 0.19 8.19
N LEU A 8 4.55 -0.34 8.32
CA LEU A 8 3.45 0.02 7.43
C LEU A 8 3.04 1.48 7.60
N GLN A 9 2.96 1.96 8.84
CA GLN A 9 2.66 3.35 9.15
C GLN A 9 3.71 4.30 8.57
N ALA A 10 5.01 4.00 8.72
CA ALA A 10 6.09 4.83 8.20
C ALA A 10 5.98 5.05 6.67
N ARG A 11 5.61 4.01 5.91
CA ARG A 11 5.35 4.14 4.46
C ARG A 11 4.21 5.12 4.18
N LEU A 12 3.10 4.97 4.90
CA LEU A 12 1.92 5.82 4.71
C LEU A 12 2.24 7.27 5.09
N ASP A 13 2.99 7.48 6.16
CA ASP A 13 3.41 8.81 6.61
C ASP A 13 4.30 9.51 5.57
N VAL A 14 5.19 8.78 4.88
CA VAL A 14 5.97 9.29 3.74
C VAL A 14 5.10 9.58 2.51
N ALA A 15 4.08 8.75 2.25
CA ALA A 15 3.20 8.93 1.09
C ALA A 15 2.23 10.13 1.24
N ILE A 16 1.77 10.42 2.47
CA ILE A 16 0.73 11.42 2.72
C ILE A 16 1.05 12.82 2.18
N PRO A 17 2.25 13.41 2.37
CA PRO A 17 2.58 14.71 1.79
C PRO A 17 2.41 14.75 0.27
N TYR A 18 2.87 13.71 -0.43
CA TYR A 18 2.72 13.59 -1.87
C TYR A 18 1.24 13.46 -2.28
N ILE A 19 0.49 12.59 -1.61
CA ILE A 19 -0.95 12.40 -1.87
C ILE A 19 -1.71 13.72 -1.73
N LYS A 20 -1.40 14.52 -0.70
CA LYS A 20 -2.05 15.81 -0.44
C LYS A 20 -1.68 16.89 -1.47
N GLN A 21 -0.44 16.87 -1.98
CA GLN A 21 -0.01 17.77 -3.06
C GLN A 21 -0.60 17.39 -4.42
N HIS A 22 -1.02 16.13 -4.58
CA HIS A 22 -1.55 15.59 -5.83
C HIS A 22 -2.93 14.94 -5.65
N PRO A 23 -3.99 15.72 -5.33
CA PRO A 23 -5.31 15.19 -4.98
C PRO A 23 -6.01 14.42 -6.13
N GLU A 24 -5.57 14.60 -7.37
CA GLU A 24 -6.10 13.85 -8.53
C GLU A 24 -5.36 12.52 -8.78
N THR A 25 -4.26 12.26 -8.08
CA THR A 25 -3.50 11.01 -8.27
C THR A 25 -4.16 9.87 -7.52
N PRO A 26 -4.59 8.79 -8.19
CA PRO A 26 -5.13 7.61 -7.52
C PRO A 26 -4.07 6.96 -6.61
N VAL A 27 -4.50 6.50 -5.44
CA VAL A 27 -3.67 5.83 -4.46
C VAL A 27 -4.10 4.38 -4.39
N ILE A 28 -3.20 3.46 -4.73
CA ILE A 28 -3.45 2.02 -4.57
C ILE A 28 -2.73 1.56 -3.31
N VAL A 29 -3.49 0.98 -2.37
CA VAL A 29 -2.92 0.29 -1.20
C VAL A 29 -3.05 -1.22 -1.45
N SER A 30 -1.93 -1.94 -1.34
CA SER A 30 -1.84 -3.36 -1.74
C SER A 30 -1.19 -4.23 -0.65
N GLY A 31 -1.87 -5.32 -0.29
CA GLY A 31 -1.41 -6.27 0.72
C GLY A 31 -2.54 -7.15 1.25
N GLY A 32 -2.28 -8.46 1.28
CA GLY A 32 -3.19 -9.50 1.74
C GLY A 32 -3.30 -9.62 3.26
N GLN A 33 -3.92 -10.70 3.71
CA GLN A 33 -4.14 -11.01 5.12
C GLN A 33 -3.10 -12.02 5.63
N GLY A 34 -2.42 -11.71 6.72
CA GLY A 34 -1.65 -12.70 7.47
C GLY A 34 -2.55 -13.74 8.13
N ALA A 35 -2.06 -14.96 8.32
CA ALA A 35 -2.86 -16.06 8.88
C ALA A 35 -3.47 -15.74 10.27
N ASP A 36 -2.79 -14.90 11.05
CA ASP A 36 -3.19 -14.52 12.42
C ASP A 36 -3.78 -13.10 12.52
N GLU A 37 -4.09 -12.46 11.39
CA GLU A 37 -4.55 -11.06 11.38
C GLU A 37 -6.06 -10.96 11.11
N PRO A 38 -6.79 -10.09 11.82
CA PRO A 38 -8.24 -9.92 11.63
C PRO A 38 -8.62 -9.12 10.38
N ALA A 39 -7.64 -8.52 9.69
CA ALA A 39 -7.85 -7.69 8.51
C ALA A 39 -6.62 -7.77 7.59
N THR A 40 -6.79 -7.44 6.31
CA THR A 40 -5.67 -7.37 5.36
C THR A 40 -4.84 -6.10 5.60
N GLU A 41 -3.55 -6.13 5.27
CA GLU A 41 -2.71 -4.92 5.34
C GLU A 41 -3.33 -3.77 4.54
N ALA A 42 -3.86 -4.06 3.35
CA ALA A 42 -4.50 -3.05 2.51
C ALA A 42 -5.72 -2.39 3.16
N ALA A 43 -6.54 -3.16 3.89
CA ALA A 43 -7.69 -2.61 4.60
C ALA A 43 -7.24 -1.67 5.73
N VAL A 44 -6.19 -2.07 6.45
CA VAL A 44 -5.57 -1.25 7.50
C VAL A 44 -4.97 0.03 6.93
N MET A 45 -4.27 -0.05 5.80
CA MET A 45 -3.74 1.12 5.08
C MET A 45 -4.85 2.08 4.65
N LYS A 46 -5.92 1.57 4.03
CA LYS A 46 -7.07 2.39 3.60
C LYS A 46 -7.62 3.16 4.78
N GLN A 47 -7.92 2.49 5.90
CA GLN A 47 -8.47 3.15 7.07
C GLN A 47 -7.54 4.21 7.65
N TYR A 48 -6.23 3.94 7.67
CA TYR A 48 -5.24 4.91 8.14
C TYR A 48 -5.22 6.17 7.27
N LEU A 49 -5.24 6.03 5.94
CA LEU A 49 -5.25 7.17 5.01
C LEU A 49 -6.55 7.99 5.12
N LEU A 50 -7.70 7.33 5.26
CA LEU A 50 -8.99 8.00 5.52
C LEU A 50 -8.91 8.86 6.80
N ASN A 51 -8.38 8.30 7.89
CA ASN A 51 -8.20 9.02 9.15
C ASN A 51 -7.23 10.21 9.04
N LYS A 52 -6.34 10.22 8.03
CA LYS A 52 -5.40 11.33 7.75
C LYS A 52 -5.95 12.36 6.75
N GLY A 53 -7.20 12.19 6.32
CA GLY A 53 -7.92 13.11 5.45
C GLY A 53 -7.75 12.84 3.96
N VAL A 54 -7.27 11.66 3.55
CA VAL A 54 -7.25 11.27 2.14
C VAL A 54 -8.67 10.89 1.71
N PRO A 55 -9.25 11.47 0.64
CA PRO A 55 -10.59 11.14 0.18
C PRO A 55 -10.74 9.68 -0.21
N GLU A 56 -11.84 9.02 0.20
CA GLU A 56 -12.07 7.61 -0.12
C GLU A 56 -12.05 7.32 -1.62
N LYS A 57 -12.62 8.22 -2.43
CA LYS A 57 -12.63 8.12 -3.90
C LYS A 57 -11.23 8.08 -4.53
N GLN A 58 -10.20 8.53 -3.82
CA GLN A 58 -8.81 8.51 -4.28
C GLN A 58 -8.14 7.17 -3.99
N ILE A 59 -8.69 6.36 -3.07
CA ILE A 59 -8.05 5.14 -2.57
C ILE A 59 -8.66 3.90 -3.23
N LEU A 60 -7.82 3.15 -3.95
CA LEU A 60 -8.12 1.84 -4.49
C LEU A 60 -7.52 0.75 -3.60
N LEU A 61 -8.31 -0.29 -3.33
CA LEU A 61 -7.95 -1.37 -2.42
C LEU A 61 -7.56 -2.63 -3.19
N GLU A 62 -6.34 -3.11 -2.99
CA GLU A 62 -5.87 -4.43 -3.44
C GLU A 62 -5.55 -5.30 -2.23
N ASN A 63 -6.35 -6.34 -1.97
CA ASN A 63 -6.28 -7.10 -0.72
C ASN A 63 -5.97 -8.60 -0.91
N ARG A 64 -5.44 -9.00 -2.08
CA ARG A 64 -5.21 -10.41 -2.43
C ARG A 64 -3.74 -10.78 -2.51
N ALA A 65 -2.84 -9.82 -2.65
CA ALA A 65 -1.44 -10.12 -2.84
C ALA A 65 -0.75 -10.62 -1.57
N THR A 66 0.02 -11.70 -1.70
CA THR A 66 0.83 -12.31 -0.63
C THR A 66 2.32 -12.09 -0.82
N ARG A 67 2.72 -11.55 -1.99
CA ARG A 67 4.11 -11.29 -2.39
C ARG A 67 4.24 -10.02 -3.22
N THR A 68 5.42 -9.40 -3.22
CA THR A 68 5.71 -8.14 -3.91
C THR A 68 5.34 -8.13 -5.40
N LYS A 69 5.62 -9.23 -6.13
CA LYS A 69 5.27 -9.34 -7.55
C LYS A 69 3.75 -9.30 -7.76
N GLU A 70 3.00 -9.91 -6.86
CA GLU A 70 1.53 -9.93 -6.91
C GLU A 70 0.96 -8.53 -6.64
N ASN A 71 1.57 -7.74 -5.74
CA ASN A 71 1.14 -6.37 -5.47
C ASN A 71 1.06 -5.55 -6.77
N ILE A 72 2.12 -5.57 -7.58
CA ILE A 72 2.20 -4.78 -8.83
C ILE A 72 1.21 -5.31 -9.86
N VAL A 73 1.20 -6.63 -10.10
CA VAL A 73 0.32 -7.25 -11.10
C VAL A 73 -1.15 -7.04 -10.75
N ASN A 74 -1.52 -7.17 -9.48
CA ASN A 74 -2.90 -6.95 -9.04
C ASN A 74 -3.27 -5.46 -9.06
N SER A 75 -2.33 -4.56 -8.73
CA SER A 75 -2.55 -3.11 -8.84
C SER A 75 -2.80 -2.68 -10.29
N GLN A 76 -2.10 -3.26 -11.27
CA GLN A 76 -2.33 -3.00 -12.70
C GLN A 76 -3.71 -3.45 -13.19
N LYS A 77 -4.32 -4.44 -12.54
CA LYS A 77 -5.70 -4.87 -12.83
C LYS A 77 -6.74 -3.87 -12.33
N LEU A 78 -6.41 -3.06 -11.32
CA LEU A 78 -7.31 -2.04 -10.78
C LEU A 78 -7.23 -0.73 -11.57
N LEU A 79 -6.03 -0.36 -12.04
CA LEU A 79 -5.81 0.85 -12.79
C LEU A 79 -4.63 0.66 -13.73
N SER A 80 -4.84 0.96 -15.02
CA SER A 80 -3.73 1.05 -15.98
C SER A 80 -2.97 2.35 -15.74
N PHE A 81 -1.66 2.25 -15.52
CA PHE A 81 -0.80 3.40 -15.28
C PHE A 81 0.43 3.35 -16.20
N LYS A 82 0.81 4.52 -16.75
CA LYS A 82 2.05 4.70 -17.53
C LYS A 82 3.21 5.23 -16.68
N ARG A 83 2.90 5.89 -15.56
CA ARG A 83 3.84 6.43 -14.58
C ARG A 83 3.29 6.15 -13.19
N LEU A 84 4.14 5.79 -12.25
CA LEU A 84 3.75 5.41 -10.91
C LEU A 84 4.84 5.82 -9.92
N VAL A 85 4.44 6.09 -8.67
CA VAL A 85 5.34 6.24 -7.52
C VAL A 85 5.10 5.04 -6.62
N ILE A 86 6.15 4.28 -6.30
CA ILE A 86 6.09 3.19 -5.31
C ILE A 86 6.64 3.70 -3.99
N VAL A 87 5.86 3.51 -2.93
CA VAL A 87 6.32 3.66 -1.55
C VAL A 87 6.37 2.29 -0.92
N THR A 88 7.58 1.84 -0.58
CA THR A 88 7.83 0.54 0.06
C THR A 88 8.91 0.68 1.15
N SER A 89 9.08 -0.34 1.97
CA SER A 89 10.11 -0.39 3.03
C SER A 89 11.15 -1.45 2.69
N ASP A 90 12.40 -1.22 3.12
CA ASP A 90 13.56 -2.07 2.82
C ASP A 90 13.69 -3.35 3.66
N PHE A 91 12.61 -3.85 4.27
CA PHE A 91 12.59 -5.15 4.94
C PHE A 91 11.92 -6.17 4.00
N HIS A 92 12.61 -6.78 3.03
CA HIS A 92 13.85 -7.55 3.15
C HIS A 92 14.94 -7.18 2.13
N MET A 93 15.82 -6.22 2.44
CA MET A 93 17.11 -6.10 1.74
C MET A 93 17.92 -7.42 1.79
N TYR A 94 17.63 -8.30 2.77
CA TYR A 94 18.21 -9.63 2.93
C TYR A 94 17.66 -10.73 1.98
N ARG A 95 16.56 -10.47 1.23
CA ARG A 95 16.06 -11.41 0.19
C ARG A 95 16.49 -11.01 -1.23
N SER A 96 16.88 -9.75 -1.43
CA SER A 96 17.35 -9.25 -2.72
C SER A 96 18.71 -9.84 -3.13
N GLN A 97 19.53 -10.31 -2.18
CA GLN A 97 20.81 -10.96 -2.47
C GLN A 97 20.72 -12.44 -2.85
N LEU A 98 19.54 -13.08 -2.76
CA LEU A 98 19.40 -14.51 -3.12
C LEU A 98 18.88 -14.74 -4.55
N LEU A 99 18.60 -13.67 -5.30
CA LEU A 99 18.09 -13.71 -6.68
C LEU A 99 18.91 -12.85 -7.66
N ALA A 100 20.07 -12.35 -7.24
CA ALA A 100 21.05 -11.68 -8.10
C ALA A 100 22.23 -12.63 -8.35
#